data_AF-A0A661Y5V5-F1
#
_entry.id   AF-A0A661Y5V5-F1
#
_cell.length_a   1.000
_cell.length_b   1.000
_cell.length_c   1.000
_cell.angle_alpha   90.00
_cell.angle_beta   90.00
_cell.angle_gamma   90.00
#
_symmetry.space_group_name_H-M   'P 1'
#
loop_
_entity.id
_entity.type
_entity.pdbx_description
1 polymer ?
#
loop_
_entity_poly.entity_id
_entity_poly.type
_entity_poly.pdbx_seq_one_letter_code
_entity_poly.pdbx_strand_id
1 'polypeptide(L)'
;MRNYLFLLIFCVSFGIVTGQNIEKNWLFSSVETLEGESLFPINPETDRFDLDNGVFSYSLEAKDNLEASGDYIFQNKLLVLFYSKPKDTIRRYHIEELTDSTLVFSENNVNYKFIYVDKKDASLLIDENKTDSSNETTLIKASEGFSSQSLWRGILGMFTLILIAFLFSANKKAINWRTVGIGLTLQLVIAIGVLKVSFIKNIFDLVGRIFVSILEFTQAGSEFLFKGLVADMDTFGFIFAFQVLPTIIFFSALTSVLFYLGVIQKVVKAFGWLLSKLLKISGAESLSVAGNIFLGQTEAPLLIKAYLEKMNKSEMLLVMIGGMAT
;
A
#
# COMPACT_ATOMS: atom_id res chain seq x y z
N MET A 1 32.01 15.82 4.44
CA MET A 1 32.31 14.54 3.76
C MET A 1 31.93 13.29 4.56
N ARG A 2 32.17 13.20 5.89
CA ARG A 2 31.87 11.98 6.69
C ARG A 2 30.38 11.58 6.80
N ASN A 3 29.45 12.51 6.57
CA ASN A 3 28.00 12.21 6.63
C ASN A 3 27.44 11.61 5.32
N TYR A 4 28.11 11.77 4.18
CA TYR A 4 27.63 11.24 2.90
C TYR A 4 27.94 9.74 2.74
N LEU A 5 29.01 9.24 3.39
CA LEU A 5 29.38 7.83 3.37
C LEU A 5 28.34 6.94 4.09
N PHE A 6 27.80 7.41 5.21
CA PHE A 6 26.73 6.71 5.93
C PHE A 6 25.41 6.66 5.14
N LEU A 7 25.13 7.70 4.35
CA LEU A 7 23.96 7.78 3.48
C LEU A 7 24.04 6.77 2.33
N LEU A 8 25.25 6.57 1.79
CA LEU A 8 25.52 5.60 0.72
C LEU A 8 25.42 4.15 1.23
N ILE A 9 25.93 3.87 2.43
CA ILE A 9 25.82 2.55 3.08
C ILE A 9 24.35 2.23 3.45
N PHE A 10 23.58 3.23 3.89
CA PHE A 10 22.18 3.04 4.27
C PHE A 10 21.28 2.74 3.05
N CYS A 11 21.49 3.41 1.91
CA CYS A 11 20.76 3.12 0.67
C CYS A 11 21.04 1.70 0.12
N VAL A 12 22.25 1.17 0.32
CA VAL A 12 22.59 -0.20 -0.12
C VAL A 12 21.93 -1.26 0.76
N SER A 13 21.65 -0.97 2.03
CA SER A 13 21.05 -1.95 2.97
C SER A 13 19.56 -2.22 2.77
N PHE A 14 18.83 -1.37 2.02
CA PHE A 14 17.40 -1.53 1.76
C PHE A 14 17.08 -2.33 0.49
N GLY A 15 18.11 -2.79 -0.25
CA GLY A 15 17.96 -3.44 -1.56
C GLY A 15 17.64 -4.94 -1.55
N ILE A 16 17.50 -5.59 -0.39
CA ILE A 16 17.27 -7.04 -0.33
C ILE A 16 15.90 -7.33 0.30
N VAL A 17 14.85 -6.82 -0.34
CA VAL A 17 13.53 -7.43 -0.26
C VAL A 17 13.39 -8.25 -1.52
N THR A 18 13.78 -9.53 -1.45
CA THR A 18 13.50 -10.49 -2.52
C THR A 18 11.97 -10.67 -2.55
N GLY A 19 11.31 -10.04 -3.52
CA GLY A 19 9.96 -10.44 -3.88
C GLY A 19 9.96 -11.91 -4.30
N GLN A 20 8.90 -12.65 -4.00
CA GLN A 20 8.71 -13.98 -4.56
C GLN A 20 8.69 -13.84 -6.09
N ASN A 21 9.68 -14.44 -6.76
CA ASN A 21 9.82 -14.38 -8.21
C ASN A 21 9.39 -15.71 -8.81
N ILE A 22 8.60 -15.63 -9.88
CA ILE A 22 8.16 -16.77 -10.68
C ILE A 22 9.29 -17.27 -11.61
N GLU A 23 10.32 -16.45 -11.84
CA GLU A 23 11.49 -16.77 -12.67
C GLU A 23 12.39 -17.79 -11.97
N LYS A 24 12.17 -19.07 -12.30
CA LYS A 24 12.95 -20.22 -11.85
C LYS A 24 12.88 -21.32 -12.91
N ASN A 25 13.75 -22.31 -12.76
CA ASN A 25 13.71 -23.56 -13.52
C ASN A 25 12.84 -24.55 -12.76
N TRP A 26 11.58 -24.69 -13.19
CA TRP A 26 10.60 -25.52 -12.54
C TRP A 26 10.62 -26.94 -13.10
N LEU A 27 10.55 -27.94 -12.23
CA LEU A 27 10.40 -29.35 -12.60
C LEU A 27 8.92 -29.73 -12.51
N PHE A 28 8.43 -30.49 -13.48
CA PHE A 28 7.07 -31.01 -13.42
C PHE A 28 6.94 -32.03 -12.28
N SER A 29 5.92 -31.87 -11.45
CA SER A 29 5.55 -32.82 -10.40
C SER A 29 4.38 -33.69 -10.81
N SER A 30 3.31 -33.09 -11.35
CA SER A 30 2.14 -33.80 -11.86
C SER A 30 1.27 -32.91 -12.75
N VAL A 31 0.52 -33.53 -13.66
CA VAL A 31 -0.55 -32.90 -14.44
C VAL A 31 -1.81 -33.71 -14.17
N GLU A 32 -2.73 -33.13 -13.41
CA GLU A 32 -3.89 -33.83 -12.84
C GLU A 32 -5.19 -33.14 -13.23
N THR A 33 -6.26 -33.92 -13.39
CA THR A 33 -7.64 -33.39 -13.42
C THR A 33 -8.06 -32.95 -12.01
N LEU A 34 -9.17 -32.20 -11.90
CA LEU A 34 -9.77 -31.85 -10.60
C LEU A 34 -10.11 -33.07 -9.71
N GLU A 35 -10.22 -34.26 -10.29
CA GLU A 35 -10.50 -35.52 -9.59
C GLU A 35 -9.21 -36.26 -9.15
N GLY A 36 -8.03 -35.66 -9.40
CA GLY A 36 -6.73 -36.20 -9.01
C GLY A 36 -6.19 -37.28 -9.95
N GLU A 37 -6.81 -37.49 -11.11
CA GLU A 37 -6.33 -38.44 -12.10
C GLU A 37 -5.17 -37.82 -12.90
N SER A 38 -4.01 -38.49 -12.91
CA SER A 38 -2.85 -38.09 -13.69
C SER A 38 -3.11 -38.31 -15.18
N LEU A 39 -2.99 -37.24 -15.98
CA LEU A 39 -3.30 -37.29 -17.40
C LEU A 39 -2.18 -37.92 -18.23
N PHE A 40 -0.93 -37.78 -17.81
CA PHE A 40 0.25 -38.33 -18.49
C PHE A 40 1.36 -38.65 -17.49
N PRO A 41 2.20 -39.67 -17.74
CA PRO A 41 3.39 -39.91 -16.94
C PRO A 41 4.40 -38.77 -17.14
N ILE A 42 5.01 -38.31 -16.04
CA ILE A 42 6.00 -37.24 -16.04
C ILE A 42 7.36 -37.82 -15.72
N ASN A 43 8.37 -37.39 -16.48
CA ASN A 43 9.76 -37.72 -16.22
C ASN A 43 10.47 -36.56 -15.50
N PRO A 44 10.82 -36.71 -14.20
CA PRO A 44 11.46 -35.65 -13.41
C PRO A 44 12.82 -35.18 -13.96
N GLU A 45 13.48 -35.95 -14.83
CA GLU A 45 14.80 -35.60 -15.37
C GLU A 45 14.72 -34.69 -16.60
N THR A 46 13.71 -34.87 -17.45
CA THR A 46 13.57 -34.22 -18.76
C THR A 46 12.46 -33.17 -18.82
N ASP A 47 11.44 -33.30 -17.98
CA ASP A 47 10.26 -32.46 -18.04
C ASP A 47 10.49 -31.16 -17.25
N ARG A 48 10.64 -30.06 -17.98
CA ARG A 48 11.04 -28.77 -17.42
C ARG A 48 10.19 -27.62 -17.92
N PHE A 49 10.01 -26.66 -17.03
CA PHE A 49 9.37 -25.40 -17.33
C PHE A 49 10.25 -24.27 -16.80
N ASP A 50 10.97 -23.62 -17.69
CA ASP A 50 11.89 -22.55 -17.33
C ASP A 50 11.23 -21.20 -17.64
N LEU A 51 11.31 -20.28 -16.68
CA LEU A 51 10.89 -18.89 -16.82
C LEU A 51 12.08 -17.99 -16.50
N ASP A 52 12.51 -17.20 -17.48
CA ASP A 52 13.60 -16.25 -17.29
C ASP A 52 13.38 -15.00 -18.13
N ASN A 53 13.43 -13.82 -17.50
CA ASN A 53 13.41 -12.51 -18.15
C ASN A 53 12.30 -12.33 -19.20
N GLY A 54 11.08 -12.81 -18.92
CA GLY A 54 9.94 -12.69 -19.83
C GLY A 54 9.90 -13.72 -20.97
N VAL A 55 10.84 -14.66 -21.01
CA VAL A 55 10.87 -15.78 -21.96
C VAL A 55 10.59 -17.09 -21.22
N PHE A 56 9.83 -17.99 -21.84
CA PHE A 56 9.58 -19.33 -21.31
C PHE A 56 10.10 -20.41 -22.26
N SER A 57 10.58 -21.51 -21.67
CA SER A 57 10.79 -22.78 -22.36
C SER A 57 10.11 -23.91 -21.60
N TYR A 58 9.52 -24.82 -22.36
CA TYR A 58 8.76 -25.95 -21.88
C TYR A 58 9.23 -27.19 -22.62
N SER A 59 9.59 -28.24 -21.90
CA SER A 59 9.84 -29.58 -22.44
C SER A 59 9.01 -30.59 -21.69
N LEU A 60 8.26 -31.42 -22.42
CA LEU A 60 7.54 -32.56 -21.87
C LEU A 60 7.79 -33.77 -22.78
N GLU A 61 8.36 -34.84 -22.23
CA GLU A 61 8.64 -36.08 -22.96
C GLU A 61 7.34 -36.77 -23.40
N ALA A 62 6.32 -36.71 -22.54
CA ALA A 62 4.97 -37.15 -22.90
C ALA A 62 4.37 -36.28 -24.02
N LYS A 63 3.48 -36.87 -24.83
CA LYS A 63 2.80 -36.21 -25.97
C LYS A 63 3.76 -35.84 -27.12
N ASP A 64 4.47 -36.84 -27.62
CA ASP A 64 5.40 -36.75 -28.76
C ASP A 64 6.58 -35.78 -28.57
N ASN A 65 7.18 -35.77 -27.37
CA ASN A 65 8.29 -34.89 -27.01
C ASN A 65 7.96 -33.41 -27.29
N LEU A 66 6.92 -32.93 -26.63
CA LEU A 66 6.40 -31.58 -26.82
C LEU A 66 7.40 -30.54 -26.32
N GLU A 67 8.03 -29.86 -27.27
CA GLU A 67 8.86 -28.68 -27.01
C GLU A 67 8.06 -27.41 -27.32
N ALA A 68 8.04 -26.49 -26.37
CA ALA A 68 7.38 -25.21 -26.54
C ALA A 68 8.24 -24.05 -26.02
N SER A 69 8.18 -22.92 -26.70
CA SER A 69 8.92 -21.73 -26.30
C SER A 69 8.24 -20.45 -26.75
N GLY A 70 8.54 -19.35 -26.08
CA GLY A 70 8.04 -18.04 -26.45
C GLY A 70 8.14 -17.03 -25.30
N ASP A 71 7.29 -16.02 -25.32
CA ASP A 71 7.29 -14.94 -24.33
C ASP A 71 6.17 -15.14 -23.31
N TYR A 72 6.30 -14.60 -22.10
CA TYR A 72 5.24 -14.64 -21.10
C TYR A 72 4.99 -13.28 -20.44
N ILE A 73 3.76 -13.11 -19.95
CA ILE A 73 3.37 -12.00 -19.08
C ILE A 73 2.75 -12.59 -17.82
N PHE A 74 3.23 -12.13 -16.66
CA PHE A 74 2.68 -12.51 -15.36
C PHE A 74 2.22 -11.27 -14.59
N GLN A 75 0.92 -11.20 -14.28
CA GLN A 75 0.35 -10.12 -13.47
C GLN A 75 -0.91 -10.60 -12.74
N ASN A 76 -1.06 -10.23 -11.46
CA ASN A 76 -2.26 -10.52 -10.67
C ASN A 76 -2.72 -11.99 -10.73
N LYS A 77 -1.78 -12.95 -10.60
CA LYS A 77 -2.02 -14.40 -10.71
C LYS A 77 -2.45 -14.91 -12.10
N LEU A 78 -2.42 -14.06 -13.12
CA LEU A 78 -2.63 -14.46 -14.50
C LEU A 78 -1.28 -14.64 -15.19
N LEU A 79 -1.01 -15.83 -15.69
CA LEU A 79 0.14 -16.15 -16.53
C LEU A 79 -0.34 -16.33 -17.97
N VAL A 80 0.15 -15.51 -18.88
CA VAL A 80 -0.17 -15.59 -20.32
C VAL A 80 1.09 -15.98 -21.07
N LEU A 81 1.03 -17.10 -21.80
CA LEU A 81 2.13 -17.60 -22.61
C LEU A 81 1.84 -17.33 -24.10
N PHE A 82 2.77 -16.64 -24.76
CA PHE A 82 2.76 -16.35 -26.19
C PHE A 82 3.73 -17.30 -26.89
N TYR A 83 3.21 -18.36 -27.50
CA TYR A 83 4.03 -19.41 -28.09
C TYR A 83 4.64 -18.96 -29.43
N SER A 84 5.97 -18.99 -29.50
CA SER A 84 6.74 -18.95 -30.74
C SER A 84 6.83 -20.35 -31.38
N LYS A 85 6.86 -21.39 -30.55
CA LYS A 85 6.74 -22.81 -30.92
C LYS A 85 5.77 -23.50 -29.96
N PRO A 86 4.72 -24.18 -30.43
CA PRO A 86 4.17 -24.15 -31.80
C PRO A 86 3.72 -22.73 -32.19
N LYS A 87 3.75 -22.42 -33.49
CA LYS A 87 3.45 -21.07 -33.99
C LYS A 87 1.96 -20.71 -33.76
N ASP A 88 1.71 -19.46 -33.40
CA ASP A 88 0.38 -18.84 -33.27
C ASP A 88 -0.55 -19.45 -32.21
N THR A 89 -0.02 -19.79 -31.03
CA THR A 89 -0.84 -20.17 -29.86
C THR A 89 -0.64 -19.20 -28.71
N ILE A 90 -1.73 -18.78 -28.07
CA ILE A 90 -1.71 -18.03 -26.81
C ILE A 90 -2.47 -18.85 -25.79
N ARG A 91 -1.86 -19.12 -24.63
CA ARG A 91 -2.52 -19.80 -23.51
C ARG A 91 -2.54 -18.93 -22.28
N ARG A 92 -3.57 -19.12 -21.46
CA ARG A 92 -3.81 -18.34 -20.24
C ARG A 92 -3.98 -19.31 -19.09
N TYR A 93 -3.19 -19.11 -18.04
CA TYR A 93 -3.18 -19.93 -16.84
C TYR A 93 -3.45 -19.05 -15.63
N HIS A 94 -4.20 -19.59 -14.67
CA HIS A 94 -4.40 -18.96 -13.38
C HIS A 94 -3.47 -19.62 -12.36
N ILE A 95 -2.64 -18.83 -11.68
CA ILE A 95 -1.75 -19.31 -10.63
C ILE A 95 -2.57 -19.55 -9.36
N GLU A 96 -2.68 -20.81 -8.94
CA GLU A 96 -3.35 -21.22 -7.71
C GLU A 96 -2.41 -21.09 -6.51
N GLU A 97 -1.16 -21.49 -6.67
CA GLU A 97 -0.13 -21.48 -5.64
C GLU A 97 1.22 -21.00 -6.20
N LEU A 98 1.88 -20.10 -5.48
CA LEU A 98 3.25 -19.65 -5.76
C LEU A 98 3.99 -19.51 -4.43
N THR A 99 4.96 -20.38 -4.20
CA THR A 99 5.88 -20.35 -3.05
C THR A 99 7.32 -20.35 -3.54
N ASP A 100 8.27 -20.40 -2.61
CA ASP A 100 9.69 -20.47 -2.99
C ASP A 100 10.08 -21.82 -3.62
N SER A 101 9.31 -22.87 -3.38
CA SER A 101 9.59 -24.24 -3.85
C SER A 101 8.51 -24.83 -4.75
N THR A 102 7.32 -24.23 -4.82
CA THR A 102 6.16 -24.81 -5.48
C THR A 102 5.44 -23.78 -6.35
N LEU A 103 5.07 -24.20 -7.55
CA LEU A 103 4.24 -23.43 -8.47
C LEU A 103 3.09 -24.33 -8.93
N VAL A 104 1.85 -23.85 -8.83
CA VAL A 104 0.67 -24.55 -9.33
C VAL A 104 -0.15 -23.59 -10.17
N PHE A 105 -0.43 -23.97 -11.41
CA PHE A 105 -1.32 -23.22 -12.28
C PHE A 105 -2.36 -24.10 -12.95
N SER A 106 -3.51 -23.51 -13.26
CA SER A 106 -4.68 -24.22 -13.79
C SER A 106 -5.11 -23.69 -15.17
N GLU A 107 -5.51 -24.59 -16.08
CA GLU A 107 -6.17 -24.29 -17.35
C GLU A 107 -7.29 -25.32 -17.59
N ASN A 108 -8.52 -24.87 -17.89
CA ASN A 108 -9.65 -25.75 -18.27
C ASN A 108 -9.84 -26.98 -17.36
N ASN A 109 -9.83 -26.80 -16.04
CA ASN A 109 -9.97 -27.86 -15.03
C ASN A 109 -8.81 -28.87 -14.97
N VAL A 110 -7.64 -28.51 -15.49
CA VAL A 110 -6.39 -29.25 -15.37
C VAL A 110 -5.40 -28.43 -14.55
N ASN A 111 -4.81 -29.06 -13.53
CA ASN A 111 -3.79 -28.46 -12.67
C ASN A 111 -2.41 -28.97 -13.06
N TYR A 112 -1.50 -28.03 -13.29
CA TYR A 112 -0.10 -28.27 -13.57
C TYR A 112 0.69 -27.92 -12.31
N LYS A 113 1.29 -28.93 -11.68
CA LYS A 113 2.07 -28.77 -10.44
C LYS A 113 3.55 -28.85 -10.74
N PHE A 114 4.29 -27.94 -10.14
CA PHE A 114 5.73 -27.78 -10.32
C PHE A 114 6.45 -27.67 -8.99
N ILE A 115 7.66 -28.22 -8.96
CA ILE A 115 8.57 -28.12 -7.85
C ILE A 115 9.90 -27.51 -8.29
N TYR A 116 10.46 -26.68 -7.44
CA TYR A 116 11.82 -26.17 -7.58
C TYR A 116 12.71 -26.95 -6.60
N VAL A 117 13.64 -27.73 -7.14
CA VAL A 117 14.66 -28.42 -6.35
C VAL A 117 15.96 -27.65 -6.56
N ASP A 118 16.47 -27.02 -5.50
CA ASP A 118 17.82 -26.46 -5.52
C ASP A 118 18.80 -27.61 -5.78
N LYS A 119 19.79 -27.38 -6.65
CA LYS A 119 20.77 -28.40 -7.09
C LYS A 119 21.52 -29.07 -5.94
N LYS A 120 21.39 -28.60 -4.70
CA LYS A 120 21.96 -29.18 -3.49
C LYS A 120 21.15 -30.32 -2.86
N ASP A 121 19.83 -30.42 -3.13
CA ASP A 121 18.94 -31.33 -2.37
C ASP A 121 18.43 -32.54 -3.18
N ALA A 122 18.93 -32.73 -4.40
CA ALA A 122 18.50 -33.79 -5.33
C ALA A 122 18.84 -35.24 -4.89
N SER A 123 19.38 -35.46 -3.69
CA SER A 123 19.78 -36.78 -3.19
C SER A 123 18.89 -37.36 -2.09
N LEU A 124 17.78 -36.71 -1.71
CA LEU A 124 17.06 -37.09 -0.48
C LEU A 124 15.56 -37.46 -0.61
N LEU A 125 14.96 -37.53 -1.81
CA LEU A 125 13.50 -37.74 -1.91
C LEU A 125 13.08 -38.93 -2.79
N ILE A 126 13.67 -40.10 -2.54
CA ILE A 126 12.99 -41.38 -2.79
C ILE A 126 12.60 -41.89 -1.40
N ASP A 127 11.36 -41.64 -0.97
CA ASP A 127 10.48 -42.68 -0.40
C ASP A 127 9.22 -42.11 0.30
N GLU A 128 8.13 -42.81 -0.02
CA GLU A 128 6.88 -43.01 0.73
C GLU A 128 5.75 -41.97 0.75
N ASN A 129 4.74 -42.31 -0.07
CA ASN A 129 3.31 -42.12 0.09
C ASN A 129 2.77 -42.27 1.53
N LYS A 130 1.89 -41.34 1.96
CA LYS A 130 0.57 -41.70 2.51
C LYS A 130 -0.39 -40.51 2.65
N THR A 131 -1.62 -40.82 2.24
CA THR A 131 -2.91 -40.14 2.28
C THR A 131 -3.29 -39.60 3.67
N ASP A 132 -3.87 -38.38 3.75
CA ASP A 132 -5.27 -38.18 4.14
C ASP A 132 -5.65 -36.68 4.33
N SER A 133 -6.68 -36.28 3.57
CA SER A 133 -7.83 -35.45 3.93
C SER A 133 -7.66 -34.18 4.78
N SER A 134 -7.90 -33.01 4.16
CA SER A 134 -8.97 -32.09 4.62
C SER A 134 -9.18 -30.91 3.66
N ASN A 135 -10.44 -30.72 3.27
CA ASN A 135 -11.05 -29.53 2.68
C ASN A 135 -10.37 -28.21 3.04
N GLU A 136 -9.97 -27.39 2.06
CA GLU A 136 -9.95 -25.94 2.23
C GLU A 136 -10.62 -25.24 1.04
N THR A 137 -11.89 -24.89 1.29
CA THR A 137 -12.62 -23.86 0.58
C THR A 137 -11.72 -22.63 0.41
N THR A 138 -11.66 -22.06 -0.80
CA THR A 138 -11.00 -20.79 -1.11
C THR A 138 -11.62 -19.65 -0.30
N LEU A 139 -11.23 -19.56 0.97
CA LEU A 139 -11.50 -18.43 1.82
C LEU A 139 -10.54 -17.33 1.38
N ILE A 140 -11.10 -16.19 0.98
CA ILE A 140 -10.38 -14.91 1.01
C ILE A 140 -9.60 -14.90 2.32
N LYS A 141 -8.25 -14.95 2.26
CA LYS A 141 -7.44 -14.88 3.48
C LYS A 141 -7.82 -13.57 4.17
N ALA A 142 -8.62 -13.70 5.23
CA ALA A 142 -8.98 -12.57 6.07
C ALA A 142 -7.67 -11.95 6.57
N SER A 143 -7.65 -10.62 6.74
CA SER A 143 -6.51 -9.90 7.32
C SER A 143 -5.94 -10.70 8.50
N GLU A 144 -4.72 -11.22 8.36
CA GLU A 144 -4.00 -11.98 9.39
C GLU A 144 -3.63 -11.00 10.52
N GLY A 145 -4.65 -10.60 11.28
CA GLY A 145 -4.72 -9.39 12.10
C GLY A 145 -3.40 -8.71 12.40
N PHE A 146 -2.88 -8.92 13.61
CA PHE A 146 -1.64 -8.30 14.05
C PHE A 146 -0.63 -9.41 14.34
N SER A 147 0.41 -9.51 13.53
CA SER A 147 1.51 -10.46 13.72
C SER A 147 2.75 -9.78 14.30
N SER A 148 3.55 -10.51 15.08
CA SER A 148 4.81 -10.00 15.64
C SER A 148 5.75 -9.47 14.54
N GLN A 149 5.71 -10.09 13.35
CA GLN A 149 6.48 -9.65 12.18
C GLN A 149 5.98 -8.30 11.63
N SER A 150 4.66 -8.10 11.55
CA SER A 150 4.08 -6.82 11.12
C SER A 150 4.40 -5.69 12.11
N LEU A 151 4.39 -5.98 13.42
CA LEU A 151 4.76 -5.06 14.48
C LEU A 151 6.21 -4.61 14.34
N TRP A 152 7.15 -5.56 14.24
CA TRP A 152 8.57 -5.25 14.13
C TRP A 152 8.89 -4.43 12.88
N ARG A 153 8.28 -4.76 11.73
CA ARG A 153 8.40 -3.96 10.50
C ARG A 153 7.90 -2.53 10.68
N GLY A 154 6.78 -2.34 11.37
CA GLY A 154 6.25 -1.01 11.69
C GLY A 154 7.19 -0.20 12.59
N ILE A 155 7.75 -0.83 13.63
CA ILE A 155 8.74 -0.18 14.51
C ILE A 155 10.00 0.21 13.74
N LEU A 156 10.52 -0.70 12.89
CA LEU A 156 11.69 -0.43 12.07
C LEU A 156 11.45 0.74 11.11
N GLY A 157 10.27 0.82 10.51
CA GLY A 157 9.86 1.94 9.64
C GLY A 157 9.84 3.27 10.40
N MET A 158 9.19 3.31 11.57
CA MET A 158 9.14 4.52 12.41
C MET A 158 10.55 4.94 12.88
N PHE A 159 11.38 3.99 13.31
CA PHE A 159 12.76 4.26 13.71
C PHE A 159 13.58 4.82 12.54
N THR A 160 13.42 4.27 11.34
CA THR A 160 14.11 4.73 10.14
C THR A 160 13.75 6.18 9.80
N LEU A 161 12.46 6.55 9.85
CA LEU A 161 12.04 7.94 9.60
C LEU A 161 12.60 8.91 10.64
N ILE A 162 12.61 8.52 11.92
CA ILE A 162 13.20 9.32 13.00
C ILE A 162 14.72 9.45 12.80
N LEU A 163 15.40 8.39 12.38
CA LEU A 163 16.83 8.40 12.08
C LEU A 163 17.14 9.36 10.93
N ILE A 164 16.36 9.32 9.85
CA ILE A 164 16.51 10.26 8.73
C ILE A 164 16.33 11.70 9.22
N ALA A 165 15.26 11.99 9.96
CA ALA A 165 15.04 13.32 10.53
C ALA A 165 16.19 13.76 11.46
N PHE A 166 16.74 12.84 12.26
CA PHE A 166 17.91 13.09 13.11
C PHE A 166 19.19 13.38 12.30
N LEU A 167 19.40 12.68 11.18
CA LEU A 167 20.56 12.89 10.31
C LEU A 167 20.53 14.27 9.65
N PHE A 168 19.35 14.71 9.20
CA PHE A 168 19.12 16.02 8.60
C PHE A 168 18.91 17.15 9.62
N SER A 169 18.93 16.86 10.92
CA SER A 169 18.78 17.88 11.95
C SER A 169 19.97 18.87 11.96
N ALA A 170 19.66 20.17 11.95
CA ALA A 170 20.65 21.24 11.98
C ALA A 170 21.46 21.27 13.30
N ASN A 171 20.84 20.86 14.42
CA ASN A 171 21.51 20.79 15.72
C ASN A 171 21.03 19.58 16.54
N LYS A 172 21.74 18.46 16.39
CA LYS A 172 21.42 17.17 17.02
C LYS A 172 21.41 17.21 18.55
N LYS A 173 22.15 18.14 19.17
CA LYS A 173 22.23 18.26 20.64
C LYS A 173 21.07 19.08 21.23
N ALA A 174 20.44 19.94 20.43
CA ALA A 174 19.33 20.78 20.86
C ALA A 174 17.95 20.11 20.72
N ILE A 175 17.90 18.84 20.30
CA ILE A 175 16.66 18.10 20.12
C ILE A 175 16.01 17.86 21.48
N ASN A 176 14.79 18.38 21.66
CA ASN A 176 13.99 18.10 22.82
C ASN A 176 13.27 16.74 22.67
N TRP A 177 13.94 15.68 23.12
CA TRP A 177 13.42 14.31 23.06
C TRP A 177 12.10 14.11 23.80
N ARG A 178 11.79 14.96 24.80
CA ARG A 178 10.49 14.93 25.48
C ARG A 178 9.37 15.34 24.53
N THR A 179 9.55 16.44 23.78
CA THR A 179 8.53 16.89 22.81
C THR A 179 8.36 15.89 21.67
N VAL A 180 9.47 15.33 21.15
CA VAL A 180 9.43 14.29 20.11
C VAL A 180 8.68 13.04 20.61
N GLY A 181 9.01 12.55 21.81
CA GLY A 181 8.37 11.38 22.40
C GLY A 181 6.87 11.59 22.67
N ILE A 182 6.48 12.75 23.17
CA ILE A 182 5.06 13.09 23.39
C ILE A 182 4.31 13.17 22.05
N GLY A 183 4.89 13.79 21.02
CA GLY A 183 4.28 13.88 19.69
C GLY A 183 4.05 12.50 19.05
N LEU A 184 5.08 11.64 19.05
CA LEU A 184 4.98 10.26 18.56
C LEU A 184 3.95 9.44 19.35
N THR A 185 3.96 9.58 20.68
CA THR A 185 2.99 8.89 21.53
C THR A 185 1.57 9.35 21.24
N LEU A 186 1.34 10.66 21.08
CA LEU A 186 0.03 11.21 20.76
C LEU A 186 -0.48 10.69 19.40
N GLN A 187 0.39 10.65 18.39
CA GLN A 187 0.07 10.10 17.08
C GLN A 187 -0.31 8.61 17.16
N LEU A 188 0.46 7.80 17.90
CA LEU A 188 0.15 6.39 18.11
C LEU A 188 -1.14 6.18 18.91
N VAL A 189 -1.38 6.99 19.95
CA VAL A 189 -2.61 6.93 20.75
C VAL A 189 -3.83 7.23 19.90
N ILE A 190 -3.77 8.26 19.04
CA ILE A 190 -4.87 8.57 18.11
C ILE A 190 -5.06 7.42 17.11
N ALA A 191 -3.98 6.91 16.51
CA ALA A 191 -4.06 5.81 15.55
C ALA A 191 -4.68 4.54 16.16
N ILE A 192 -4.19 4.11 17.33
CA ILE A 192 -4.74 2.95 18.05
C ILE A 192 -6.17 3.23 18.50
N GLY A 193 -6.45 4.45 18.98
CA GLY A 193 -7.79 4.88 19.35
C GLY A 193 -8.78 4.68 18.22
N VAL A 194 -8.51 5.25 17.05
CA VAL A 194 -9.40 5.16 15.88
C VAL A 194 -9.49 3.73 15.33
N LEU A 195 -8.38 2.98 15.28
CA LEU A 195 -8.33 1.67 14.62
C LEU A 195 -8.78 0.49 15.51
N LYS A 196 -8.61 0.57 16.83
CA LYS A 196 -8.88 -0.55 17.75
C LYS A 196 -10.01 -0.28 18.74
N VAL A 197 -10.26 0.97 19.13
CA VAL A 197 -11.28 1.29 20.14
C VAL A 197 -12.61 1.54 19.45
N SER A 198 -13.54 0.59 19.55
CA SER A 198 -14.85 0.64 18.87
C SER A 198 -15.64 1.92 19.16
N PHE A 199 -15.57 2.44 20.39
CA PHE A 199 -16.21 3.71 20.75
C PHE A 199 -15.66 4.90 19.95
N ILE A 200 -14.33 5.02 19.85
CA ILE A 200 -13.68 6.10 19.11
C ILE A 200 -13.93 5.93 17.62
N LYS A 201 -13.80 4.70 17.10
CA LYS A 201 -14.16 4.37 15.72
C LYS A 201 -15.57 4.86 15.37
N ASN A 202 -16.57 4.56 16.19
CA ASN A 202 -17.96 4.96 15.95
C ASN A 202 -18.12 6.49 15.89
N ILE A 203 -17.38 7.26 16.71
CA ILE A 203 -17.37 8.73 16.63
C ILE A 203 -16.80 9.19 15.30
N PHE A 204 -15.68 8.62 14.85
CA PHE A 204 -15.09 8.97 13.56
C PHE A 204 -15.96 8.54 12.38
N ASP A 205 -16.62 7.39 12.46
CA ASP A 205 -17.60 6.93 11.46
C ASP A 205 -18.80 7.89 11.38
N LEU A 206 -19.27 8.42 12.51
CA LEU A 206 -20.32 9.44 12.55
C LEU A 206 -19.87 10.73 11.83
N VAL A 207 -18.66 11.20 12.15
CA VAL A 207 -18.07 12.37 11.47
C VAL A 207 -17.93 12.11 9.97
N GLY A 208 -17.43 10.93 9.58
CA GLY A 208 -17.30 10.51 8.18
C GLY A 208 -18.65 10.54 7.44
N ARG A 209 -19.73 10.06 8.06
CA ARG A 209 -21.08 10.13 7.49
C ARG A 209 -21.56 11.56 7.25
N ILE A 210 -21.23 12.49 8.15
CA ILE A 210 -21.55 13.91 7.95
C ILE A 210 -20.83 14.44 6.70
N PHE A 211 -19.54 14.12 6.52
CA PHE A 211 -18.80 14.51 5.32
C PHE A 211 -19.38 13.88 4.04
N VAL A 212 -19.78 12.61 4.09
CA VAL A 212 -20.45 11.95 2.96
C VAL A 212 -21.76 12.66 2.59
N SER A 213 -22.60 13.01 3.56
CA SER A 213 -23.81 13.78 3.28
C SER A 213 -23.53 15.17 2.69
N ILE A 214 -22.44 15.83 3.10
CA ILE A 214 -22.00 17.09 2.48
C ILE A 214 -21.57 16.88 1.02
N LEU A 215 -20.87 15.77 0.72
CA LEU A 215 -20.51 15.41 -0.65
C LEU A 215 -21.75 15.13 -1.52
N GLU A 216 -22.78 14.51 -0.97
CA GLU A 216 -24.05 14.27 -1.67
C GLU A 216 -24.76 15.60 -2.02
N PHE A 217 -24.76 16.59 -1.12
CA PHE A 217 -25.28 17.92 -1.43
C PHE A 217 -24.50 18.62 -2.53
N THR A 218 -23.17 18.44 -2.52
CA THR A 218 -22.31 18.95 -3.59
C THR A 218 -22.66 18.28 -4.93
N GLN A 219 -22.82 16.96 -4.94
CA GLN A 219 -23.16 16.20 -6.13
C GLN A 219 -24.50 16.66 -6.73
N ALA A 220 -25.52 16.89 -5.90
CA ALA A 220 -26.79 17.45 -6.36
C ALA A 220 -26.63 18.84 -7.00
N GLY A 221 -25.75 19.70 -6.45
CA GLY A 221 -25.42 20.99 -7.05
C GLY A 221 -24.69 20.88 -8.38
N SER A 222 -23.75 19.93 -8.49
CA SER A 222 -23.03 19.64 -9.75
C SER A 222 -23.95 19.06 -10.82
N GLU A 223 -24.87 18.18 -10.46
CA GLU A 223 -25.86 17.63 -11.38
C GLU A 223 -26.81 18.72 -11.90
N PHE A 224 -27.22 19.65 -11.04
CA PHE A 224 -28.00 20.82 -11.46
C PHE A 224 -27.26 21.67 -12.51
N LEU A 225 -25.97 21.93 -12.30
CA LEU A 225 -25.15 22.77 -13.20
C LEU A 225 -24.71 22.05 -14.49
N PHE A 226 -24.41 20.75 -14.41
CA PHE A 226 -23.70 20.00 -15.45
C PHE A 226 -24.44 18.72 -15.88
N LYS A 227 -25.77 18.70 -15.75
CA LYS A 227 -26.64 17.53 -15.98
C LYS A 227 -26.28 16.67 -17.20
N GLY A 228 -25.95 17.29 -18.34
CA GLY A 228 -25.59 16.58 -19.58
C GLY A 228 -24.16 16.05 -19.67
N LEU A 229 -23.25 16.48 -18.79
CA LEU A 229 -21.84 16.09 -18.77
C LEU A 229 -21.48 15.20 -17.58
N VAL A 230 -22.28 15.24 -16.51
CA VAL A 230 -22.08 14.44 -15.29
C VAL A 230 -22.94 13.17 -15.29
N ALA A 231 -24.11 13.18 -15.92
CA ALA A 231 -25.01 12.02 -15.95
C ALA A 231 -24.70 11.03 -17.07
N ASP A 232 -24.07 11.48 -18.17
CA ASP A 232 -23.77 10.65 -19.34
C ASP A 232 -22.40 9.94 -19.18
N MET A 233 -22.33 9.09 -18.15
CA MET A 233 -21.16 8.26 -17.84
C MET A 233 -20.88 7.23 -18.93
N ASP A 234 -21.91 6.86 -19.69
CA ASP A 234 -21.81 5.87 -20.76
C ASP A 234 -21.08 6.42 -22.00
N THR A 235 -21.21 7.74 -22.26
CA THR A 235 -20.60 8.39 -23.43
C THR A 235 -19.22 8.97 -23.12
N PHE A 236 -19.03 9.58 -21.95
CA PHE A 236 -17.80 10.32 -21.62
C PHE A 236 -17.01 9.76 -20.41
N GLY A 237 -17.55 8.77 -19.69
CA GLY A 237 -16.92 8.23 -18.50
C GLY A 237 -16.82 9.22 -17.33
N PHE A 238 -15.91 8.95 -16.39
CA PHE A 238 -15.68 9.80 -15.22
C PHE A 238 -14.94 11.09 -15.61
N ILE A 239 -15.67 12.20 -15.77
CA ILE A 239 -15.07 13.51 -16.03
C ILE A 239 -14.64 14.17 -14.71
N PHE A 240 -13.35 14.07 -14.40
CA PHE A 240 -12.74 14.65 -13.20
C PHE A 240 -13.14 16.11 -12.95
N ALA A 241 -13.15 16.94 -14.01
CA ALA A 241 -13.42 18.37 -13.89
C ALA A 241 -14.81 18.69 -13.33
N PHE A 242 -15.84 17.89 -13.64
CA PHE A 242 -17.22 18.16 -13.21
C PHE A 242 -17.65 17.36 -11.99
N GLN A 243 -16.86 16.35 -11.59
CA GLN A 243 -17.18 15.52 -10.43
C GLN A 243 -16.34 15.88 -9.20
N VAL A 244 -15.08 16.32 -9.40
CA VAL A 244 -14.15 16.58 -8.29
C VAL A 244 -13.98 18.08 -8.02
N LEU A 245 -13.86 18.91 -9.04
CA LEU A 245 -13.62 20.35 -8.84
C LEU A 245 -14.77 21.10 -8.15
N PRO A 246 -16.07 20.83 -8.44
CA PRO A 246 -17.16 21.50 -7.74
C PRO A 246 -17.15 21.26 -6.23
N THR A 247 -16.68 20.09 -5.79
CA THR A 247 -16.47 19.77 -4.38
C THR A 247 -15.52 20.75 -3.72
N ILE A 248 -14.42 21.12 -4.37
CA ILE A 248 -13.46 22.10 -3.86
C ILE A 248 -14.13 23.47 -3.72
N ILE A 249 -14.93 23.89 -4.70
CA ILE A 249 -15.63 25.18 -4.69
C ILE A 249 -16.65 25.20 -3.54
N PHE A 250 -17.45 24.15 -3.39
CA PHE A 250 -18.44 24.03 -2.33
C PHE A 250 -17.80 24.03 -0.95
N PHE A 251 -16.77 23.20 -0.73
CA PHE A 251 -16.07 23.16 0.56
C PHE A 251 -15.36 24.47 0.87
N SER A 252 -14.75 25.15 -0.12
CA SER A 252 -14.17 26.49 0.06
C SER A 252 -15.22 27.50 0.53
N ALA A 253 -16.41 27.50 -0.10
CA ALA A 253 -17.51 28.37 0.30
C ALA A 253 -18.05 28.05 1.70
N LEU A 254 -18.25 26.76 2.01
CA LEU A 254 -18.70 26.30 3.32
C LEU A 254 -17.70 26.67 4.42
N THR A 255 -16.41 26.45 4.20
CA THR A 255 -15.34 26.83 5.13
C THR A 255 -15.31 28.34 5.33
N SER A 256 -15.48 29.14 4.28
CA SER A 256 -15.59 30.60 4.38
C SER A 256 -16.76 31.04 5.26
N VAL A 257 -17.94 30.40 5.11
CA VAL A 257 -19.10 30.65 5.99
C VAL A 257 -18.80 30.25 7.43
N LEU A 258 -18.22 29.07 7.67
CA LEU A 258 -17.85 28.61 9.02
C LEU A 258 -16.80 29.52 9.68
N PHE A 259 -15.91 30.10 8.87
CA PHE A 259 -14.94 31.09 9.30
C PHE A 259 -15.61 32.41 9.65
N TYR A 260 -16.53 32.91 8.83
CA TYR A 260 -17.30 34.12 9.14
C TYR A 260 -18.13 33.97 10.42
N LEU A 261 -18.76 32.80 10.62
CA LEU A 261 -19.55 32.48 11.81
C LEU A 261 -18.72 32.26 13.09
N GLY A 262 -17.40 32.23 13.01
CA GLY A 262 -16.53 32.08 14.18
C GLY A 262 -16.36 30.62 14.65
N VAL A 263 -16.85 29.63 13.90
CA VAL A 263 -16.83 28.20 14.32
C VAL A 263 -15.40 27.65 14.25
N ILE A 264 -14.72 27.86 13.11
CA ILE A 264 -13.34 27.42 12.90
C ILE A 264 -12.41 28.01 13.97
N GLN A 265 -12.56 29.28 14.31
CA GLN A 265 -11.73 29.97 15.30
C GLN A 265 -11.88 29.36 16.70
N LYS A 266 -13.11 28.98 17.09
CA LYS A 266 -13.35 28.30 18.38
C LYS A 266 -12.67 26.93 18.42
N VAL A 267 -12.83 26.14 17.36
CA VAL A 267 -12.26 24.79 17.25
C VAL A 267 -10.73 24.85 17.22
N VAL A 268 -10.16 25.69 16.35
CA VAL A 268 -8.71 25.85 16.20
C VAL A 268 -8.08 26.40 17.48
N LYS A 269 -8.74 27.31 18.20
CA LYS A 269 -8.26 27.78 19.52
C LYS A 269 -8.24 26.67 20.55
N ALA A 270 -9.24 25.79 20.57
CA ALA A 270 -9.28 24.65 21.49
C ALA A 270 -8.16 23.65 21.19
N PHE A 271 -7.95 23.29 19.92
CA PHE A 271 -6.85 22.41 19.50
C PHE A 271 -5.48 23.06 19.72
N GLY A 272 -5.30 24.34 19.40
CA GLY A 272 -4.06 25.06 19.61
C GLY A 272 -3.68 25.15 21.10
N TRP A 273 -4.67 25.37 21.97
CA TRP A 273 -4.45 25.32 23.42
C TRP A 273 -4.07 23.92 23.90
N LEU A 274 -4.75 22.88 23.41
CA LEU A 274 -4.46 21.48 23.73
C LEU A 274 -3.02 21.11 23.31
N LEU A 275 -2.64 21.41 22.06
CA LEU A 275 -1.30 21.13 21.53
C LEU A 275 -0.23 21.92 22.28
N SER A 276 -0.44 23.22 22.55
CA SER A 276 0.52 24.03 23.28
C SER A 276 0.78 23.47 24.68
N LYS A 277 -0.27 23.03 25.37
CA LYS A 277 -0.14 22.45 26.72
C LYS A 277 0.53 21.08 26.73
N LEU A 278 0.24 20.22 25.74
CA LEU A 278 0.80 18.88 25.65
C LEU A 278 2.27 18.87 25.19
N LEU A 279 2.57 19.60 24.11
CA LEU A 279 3.87 19.60 23.46
C LEU A 279 4.84 20.67 24.00
N LYS A 280 4.33 21.59 24.84
CA LYS A 280 5.08 22.74 25.40
C LYS A 280 5.71 23.63 24.32
N ILE A 281 4.98 23.80 23.23
CA ILE A 281 5.34 24.64 22.08
C ILE A 281 4.60 25.99 22.17
N SER A 282 5.08 26.98 21.42
CA SER A 282 4.56 28.35 21.43
C SER A 282 3.09 28.40 21.00
N GLY A 283 2.34 29.37 21.54
CA GLY A 283 0.92 29.49 21.24
C GLY A 283 0.65 29.77 19.76
N ALA A 284 1.54 30.53 19.10
CA ALA A 284 1.41 30.85 17.69
C ALA A 284 1.70 29.65 16.79
N GLU A 285 2.77 28.89 17.08
CA GLU A 285 3.06 27.68 16.29
C GLU A 285 1.99 26.59 16.49
N SER A 286 1.47 26.45 17.72
CA SER A 286 0.35 25.54 18.02
C SER A 286 -0.94 25.92 17.29
N LEU A 287 -1.24 27.22 17.22
CA LEU A 287 -2.45 27.71 16.55
C LEU A 287 -2.37 27.49 15.04
N SER A 288 -1.18 27.66 14.45
CA SER A 288 -0.98 27.38 13.02
C SER A 288 -1.15 25.90 12.70
N VAL A 289 -0.53 25.00 13.51
CA VAL A 289 -0.66 23.55 13.31
C VAL A 289 -2.11 23.09 13.50
N ALA A 290 -2.79 23.61 14.52
CA ALA A 290 -4.22 23.33 14.71
C ALA A 290 -5.08 23.88 13.57
N GLY A 291 -4.69 25.02 12.99
CA GLY A 291 -5.35 25.63 11.83
C GLY A 291 -5.26 24.75 10.58
N ASN A 292 -4.10 24.14 10.32
CA ASN A 292 -3.86 23.27 9.16
C ASN A 292 -4.74 22.00 9.13
N ILE A 293 -5.38 21.63 10.24
CA ILE A 293 -6.35 20.52 10.26
C ILE A 293 -7.60 20.87 9.43
N PHE A 294 -7.94 22.16 9.32
CA PHE A 294 -9.18 22.63 8.70
C PHE A 294 -8.98 23.63 7.55
N LEU A 295 -7.86 24.35 7.56
CA LEU A 295 -7.52 25.39 6.59
C LEU A 295 -6.34 24.94 5.75
N GLY A 296 -6.27 25.41 4.51
CA GLY A 296 -5.14 25.10 3.63
C GLY A 296 -3.80 25.66 4.13
N GLN A 297 -2.70 25.13 3.61
CA GLN A 297 -1.31 25.54 3.95
C GLN A 297 -1.02 27.04 3.78
N THR A 298 -1.77 27.74 2.93
CA THR A 298 -1.66 29.20 2.73
C THR A 298 -2.60 30.02 3.62
N GLU A 299 -3.65 29.40 4.15
CA GLU A 299 -4.71 30.07 4.92
C GLU A 299 -4.48 29.95 6.42
N ALA A 300 -3.98 28.82 6.91
CA ALA A 300 -3.72 28.63 8.33
C ALA A 300 -2.69 29.64 8.90
N PRO A 301 -1.59 30.00 8.19
CA PRO A 301 -0.65 31.01 8.68
C PRO A 301 -1.29 32.41 8.81
N LEU A 302 -2.40 32.70 8.12
CA LEU A 302 -3.10 33.99 8.26
C LEU A 302 -3.67 34.18 9.68
N LEU A 303 -3.98 33.09 10.39
CA LEU A 303 -4.43 33.13 11.78
C LEU A 303 -3.38 33.71 12.73
N ILE A 304 -2.11 33.59 12.36
CA ILE A 304 -0.97 34.04 13.16
C ILE A 304 -0.16 35.13 12.46
N LYS A 305 -0.73 35.80 11.46
CA LYS A 305 -0.04 36.79 10.61
C LYS A 305 0.79 37.81 11.42
N ALA A 306 0.23 38.35 12.51
CA ALA A 306 0.90 39.33 13.36
C ALA A 306 2.11 38.79 14.15
N TYR A 307 2.23 37.46 14.26
CA TYR A 307 3.30 36.78 14.98
C TYR A 307 4.39 36.22 14.05
N LEU A 308 4.08 36.02 12.75
CA LEU A 308 5.02 35.44 11.77
C LEU A 308 6.36 36.18 11.71
N GLU A 309 6.33 37.53 11.74
CA GLU A 309 7.55 38.36 11.69
C GLU A 309 8.43 38.22 12.94
N LYS A 310 7.85 37.75 14.06
CA LYS A 310 8.55 37.60 15.35
C LYS A 310 8.94 36.15 15.65
N MET A 311 8.58 35.22 14.77
CA MET A 311 8.89 33.80 14.95
C MET A 311 10.38 33.52 14.72
N ASN A 312 10.92 32.62 15.53
CA ASN A 312 12.25 32.10 15.29
C ASN A 312 12.25 31.07 14.13
N LYS A 313 13.44 30.69 13.65
CA LYS A 313 13.58 29.77 12.52
C LYS A 313 12.94 28.40 12.75
N SER A 314 12.92 27.91 13.99
CA SER A 314 12.30 26.62 14.34
C SER A 314 10.77 26.70 14.29
N GLU A 315 10.20 27.79 14.81
CA GLU A 315 8.74 28.04 14.75
C GLU A 315 8.29 28.19 13.30
N MET A 316 9.03 28.94 12.48
CA MET A 316 8.73 29.10 11.06
C MET A 316 8.81 27.78 10.30
N LEU A 317 9.85 26.98 10.57
CA LEU A 317 9.99 25.64 9.97
C LEU A 317 8.82 24.73 10.38
N LEU A 318 8.39 24.78 11.65
CA LEU A 318 7.26 24.00 12.12
C LEU A 318 5.95 24.42 11.44
N VAL A 319 5.71 25.72 11.24
CA VAL A 319 4.55 26.22 10.49
C VAL A 319 4.55 25.67 9.05
N MET A 320 5.70 25.68 8.38
CA MET A 320 5.83 25.16 7.01
C MET A 320 5.62 23.64 6.94
N ILE A 321 6.28 22.87 7.83
CA ILE A 321 6.12 21.41 7.90
C ILE A 321 4.68 21.05 8.24
N GLY A 322 4.06 21.79 9.17
CA GLY A 322 2.67 21.57 9.56
C GLY A 322 1.69 21.72 8.40
N GLY A 323 1.94 22.63 7.45
CA GLY A 323 1.10 22.80 6.27
C GLY A 323 1.34 21.76 5.18
N MET A 324 2.56 21.22 5.07
CA MET A 324 2.89 20.17 4.11
C MET A 324 2.50 18.76 4.59
N ALA A 325 2.34 18.58 5.90
CA ALA A 325 2.01 17.29 6.50
C ALA A 325 0.50 16.98 6.53
N THR A 326 -0.35 17.97 6.24
CA THR A 326 -1.83 17.89 6.23
C THR A 326 -2.37 17.96 4.82
#